data_AF-A0A2V7X025-F1
#
_entry.id   AF-A0A2V7X025-F1
#
_cell.length_a   1.000
_cell.length_b   1.000
_cell.length_c   1.000
_cell.angle_alpha   90.00
_cell.angle_beta   90.00
_cell.angle_gamma   90.00
#
_symmetry.space_group_name_H-M   'P 1'
#
loop_
_entity.id
_entity.type
_entity.pdbx_description
1 polymer ?
#
loop_
_entity_poly.entity_id
_entity_poly.type
_entity_poly.pdbx_seq_one_letter_code
_entity_poly.pdbx_strand_id
1 'polypeptide(L)'
;MAENTAPEPRPSNFLRDRILEDLKTNKYNGRVQTRFPPEPNGYLHIGHAKAICLDFGLADEFGGHTNLRFDDTNPEKEDVEYVDSIMEDVKWLGFHWDGLYYASDYFDQLYAWAIKLINAGKAYVDDLSADE
;
A
#
# COMPACT_ATOMS: atom_id res chain seq x y z
N MET A 1 -33.42 -17.54 -14.65
CA MET A 1 -32.92 -16.30 -15.27
C MET A 1 -32.27 -15.52 -14.15
N ALA A 2 -30.94 -15.40 -14.14
CA ALA A 2 -30.25 -14.62 -13.12
C ALA A 2 -30.44 -13.14 -13.47
N GLU A 3 -31.06 -12.39 -12.57
CA GLU A 3 -31.19 -10.94 -12.69
C GLU A 3 -29.80 -10.33 -12.76
N ASN A 4 -29.51 -9.66 -13.88
CA ASN A 4 -28.34 -8.82 -14.04
C ASN A 4 -28.63 -7.50 -13.31
N THR A 5 -28.48 -7.50 -11.99
CA THR A 5 -28.52 -6.27 -11.20
C THR A 5 -27.27 -5.47 -11.54
N ALA A 6 -27.46 -4.33 -12.21
CA ALA A 6 -26.40 -3.35 -12.37
C ALA A 6 -25.83 -3.01 -10.99
N PRO A 7 -24.49 -2.91 -10.83
CA PRO A 7 -23.90 -2.62 -9.53
C PRO A 7 -24.45 -1.29 -9.01
N GLU A 8 -24.97 -1.32 -7.78
CA GLU A 8 -25.45 -0.13 -7.05
C GLU A 8 -24.38 0.98 -7.10
N PRO A 9 -24.78 2.25 -7.34
CA PRO A 9 -23.84 3.36 -7.41
C PRO A 9 -23.12 3.51 -6.07
N ARG A 10 -21.83 3.17 -6.04
CA ARG A 10 -21.00 3.35 -4.85
C ARG A 10 -20.90 4.84 -4.51
N PRO A 11 -20.96 5.22 -3.22
CA PRO A 11 -20.78 6.61 -2.82
C PRO A 11 -19.45 7.14 -3.35
N SER A 12 -19.49 8.25 -4.09
CA SER A 12 -18.27 8.84 -4.65
C SER A 12 -17.39 9.37 -3.53
N ASN A 13 -16.09 9.13 -3.66
CA ASN A 13 -15.06 9.74 -2.82
C ASN A 13 -14.02 10.41 -3.72
N PHE A 14 -13.27 11.36 -3.18
CA PHE A 14 -12.34 12.17 -3.98
C PHE A 14 -11.20 11.35 -4.64
N LEU A 15 -10.83 10.19 -4.09
CA LEU A 15 -9.81 9.31 -4.70
C LEU A 15 -10.37 8.63 -5.94
N ARG A 16 -11.63 8.17 -5.87
CA ARG A 16 -12.35 7.62 -7.01
C ARG A 16 -12.46 8.63 -8.14
N ASP A 17 -12.82 9.87 -7.83
CA ASP A 17 -12.92 10.96 -8.81
C ASP A 17 -11.55 11.23 -9.48
N ARG A 18 -10.47 11.20 -8.69
CA ARG A 18 -9.11 11.36 -9.22
C ARG A 18 -8.69 10.21 -10.13
N ILE A 19 -9.00 8.96 -9.77
CA ILE A 19 -8.70 7.79 -10.61
C ILE A 19 -9.46 7.90 -11.94
N LEU A 20 -10.74 8.29 -11.91
CA LEU A 20 -11.53 8.49 -13.14
C LEU A 20 -10.91 9.57 -14.05
N GLU A 21 -10.36 10.64 -13.49
CA GLU A 21 -9.67 11.69 -14.25
C GLU A 21 -8.35 11.18 -14.86
N ASP A 22 -7.53 10.48 -14.07
CA ASP A 22 -6.26 9.90 -14.54
C ASP A 22 -6.51 8.83 -15.62
N LEU A 23 -7.61 8.06 -15.54
CA LEU A 23 -8.04 7.11 -16.56
C LEU A 23 -8.53 7.81 -17.84
N LYS A 24 -9.34 8.87 -17.72
CA LYS A 24 -9.82 9.66 -18.87
C LYS A 24 -8.67 10.28 -19.66
N THR A 25 -7.63 10.74 -18.96
CA THR A 25 -6.43 11.33 -19.58
C THR A 25 -5.39 10.29 -19.98
N ASN A 26 -5.65 9.01 -19.70
CA ASN A 26 -4.73 7.89 -19.92
C ASN A 26 -3.33 8.11 -19.32
N LYS A 27 -3.24 8.82 -18.19
CA LYS A 27 -1.99 9.31 -17.61
C LYS A 27 -1.00 8.19 -17.27
N TYR A 28 -1.50 7.06 -16.79
CA TYR A 28 -0.69 5.89 -16.41
C TYR A 28 -0.95 4.70 -17.33
N ASN A 29 -1.22 4.95 -18.61
CA ASN A 29 -1.55 3.90 -19.59
C ASN A 29 -2.74 3.03 -19.13
N GLY A 30 -3.73 3.66 -18.46
CA GLY A 30 -4.91 2.99 -17.93
C GLY A 30 -4.67 2.15 -16.66
N ARG A 31 -3.46 2.15 -16.10
CA ARG A 31 -3.12 1.32 -14.93
C ARG A 31 -3.54 1.99 -13.62
N VAL A 32 -4.24 1.22 -12.78
CA VAL A 32 -4.48 1.54 -11.37
C VAL A 32 -3.65 0.58 -10.52
N GLN A 33 -2.84 1.12 -9.60
CA GLN A 33 -2.02 0.34 -8.68
C GLN A 33 -2.16 0.94 -7.28
N THR A 34 -2.67 0.16 -6.34
CA THR A 34 -2.76 0.54 -4.93
C THR A 34 -1.88 -0.37 -4.09
N ARG A 35 -1.78 -0.06 -2.80
CA ARG A 35 -1.11 -0.91 -1.81
C ARG A 35 -1.69 -0.66 -0.42
N PHE A 36 -1.83 -1.71 0.37
CA PHE A 36 -2.05 -1.63 1.81
C PHE A 36 -0.73 -1.92 2.53
N PRO A 37 -0.10 -0.93 3.20
CA PRO A 37 1.24 -1.09 3.76
C PRO A 37 1.29 -1.06 5.30
N PRO A 38 0.81 -2.09 6.02
CA PRO A 38 0.88 -2.11 7.47
C PRO A 38 2.31 -2.37 7.96
N GLU A 39 2.67 -1.79 9.11
CA GLU A 39 3.83 -2.22 9.88
C GLU A 39 3.49 -3.55 10.60
N PRO A 40 4.33 -4.59 10.53
CA PRO A 40 4.05 -5.87 11.18
C PRO A 40 4.45 -5.87 12.67
N ASN A 41 3.93 -4.93 13.44
CA ASN A 41 4.23 -4.75 14.87
C ASN A 41 2.99 -4.78 15.80
N GLY A 42 1.85 -5.20 15.26
CA GLY A 42 0.60 -5.33 16.00
C GLY A 42 -0.53 -5.90 15.14
N TYR A 43 -1.61 -6.36 15.80
CA TYR A 43 -2.79 -6.86 15.12
C TYR A 43 -3.61 -5.74 14.49
N LEU A 44 -4.29 -6.05 13.37
CA LEU A 44 -5.19 -5.10 12.76
C LEU A 44 -6.44 -4.90 13.63
N HIS A 45 -6.81 -3.64 13.86
CA HIS A 45 -8.14 -3.28 14.38
C HIS A 45 -9.07 -2.72 13.30
N ILE A 46 -10.35 -2.49 13.64
CA ILE A 46 -11.40 -2.00 12.72
C ILE A 46 -11.02 -0.73 11.91
N GLY A 47 -10.15 0.14 12.43
CA GLY A 47 -9.64 1.29 11.68
C GLY A 47 -8.93 0.90 10.37
N HIS A 48 -8.21 -0.23 10.36
CA HIS A 48 -7.51 -0.72 9.18
C HIS A 48 -8.45 -1.26 8.11
N ALA A 49 -9.62 -1.77 8.50
CA ALA A 49 -10.61 -2.26 7.54
C ALA A 49 -11.03 -1.16 6.54
N LYS A 50 -11.06 0.11 6.97
CA LYS A 50 -11.32 1.23 6.07
C LYS A 50 -10.23 1.38 5.00
N ALA A 51 -8.96 1.28 5.37
CA ALA A 51 -7.84 1.37 4.44
C ALA A 51 -7.83 0.17 3.49
N ILE A 52 -8.03 -1.04 4.00
CA ILE A 52 -8.13 -2.28 3.21
C ILE A 52 -9.26 -2.16 2.16
N CYS A 53 -10.49 -1.86 2.60
CA CYS A 53 -11.62 -1.73 1.68
C CYS A 53 -11.42 -0.63 0.63
N LEU A 54 -10.65 0.42 0.96
CA LEU A 54 -10.34 1.50 0.04
C LEU A 54 -9.27 1.09 -0.98
N ASP A 55 -8.12 0.60 -0.52
CA ASP A 55 -6.99 0.26 -1.38
C ASP A 55 -7.34 -0.91 -2.32
N PHE A 56 -7.88 -1.99 -1.77
CA PHE A 56 -8.28 -3.16 -2.55
C PHE A 56 -9.54 -2.88 -3.37
N GLY A 57 -10.57 -2.29 -2.75
CA GLY A 57 -11.84 -2.02 -3.43
C GLY A 57 -11.75 -1.03 -4.59
N LEU A 58 -10.82 -0.05 -4.54
CA LEU A 58 -10.56 0.85 -5.66
C LEU A 58 -9.83 0.14 -6.81
N ALA A 59 -8.81 -0.67 -6.51
CA ALA A 59 -8.14 -1.43 -7.56
C ALA A 59 -9.12 -2.39 -8.25
N ASP A 60 -9.90 -3.15 -7.48
CA ASP A 60 -10.91 -4.07 -8.01
C ASP A 60 -11.96 -3.35 -8.86
N GLU A 61 -12.40 -2.15 -8.45
CA GLU A 61 -13.37 -1.35 -9.22
C GLU A 61 -12.88 -0.99 -10.62
N PHE A 62 -11.59 -0.71 -10.74
CA PHE A 62 -10.98 -0.19 -11.96
C PHE A 62 -10.13 -1.24 -12.69
N GLY A 63 -10.21 -2.51 -12.30
CA GLY A 63 -9.43 -3.60 -12.90
C GLY A 63 -7.91 -3.41 -12.72
N GLY A 64 -7.51 -2.75 -11.64
CA GLY A 64 -6.12 -2.54 -11.25
C GLY A 64 -5.56 -3.67 -10.41
N HIS A 65 -4.43 -3.39 -9.75
CA HIS A 65 -3.75 -4.32 -8.85
C HIS A 65 -3.52 -3.69 -7.47
N THR A 66 -3.58 -4.52 -6.43
CA THR A 66 -3.26 -4.14 -5.06
C THR A 66 -2.12 -4.98 -4.51
N ASN A 67 -1.10 -4.31 -3.98
CA ASN A 67 -0.03 -4.98 -3.25
C ASN A 67 -0.34 -5.00 -1.75
N LEU A 68 -0.10 -6.14 -1.08
CA LEU A 68 0.11 -6.17 0.36
C LEU A 68 1.61 -5.99 0.59
N ARG A 69 2.00 -4.94 1.31
CA ARG A 69 3.42 -4.66 1.56
C ARG A 69 3.66 -4.46 3.05
N PHE A 70 4.46 -5.30 3.67
CA PHE A 70 4.87 -5.03 5.05
C PHE A 70 5.88 -3.89 5.06
N ASP A 71 5.61 -2.85 5.85
CA ASP A 71 6.55 -1.75 6.07
C ASP A 71 7.51 -2.11 7.21
N ASP A 72 8.31 -3.15 6.95
CA ASP A 72 9.14 -3.86 7.91
C ASP A 72 10.56 -3.25 8.03
N THR A 73 10.60 -1.95 8.32
CA THR A 73 11.86 -1.19 8.41
C THR A 73 12.41 -1.04 9.82
N ASN A 74 11.66 -1.50 10.83
CA ASN A 74 12.00 -1.42 12.25
C ASN A 74 12.29 -2.82 12.83
N PRO A 75 13.57 -3.24 12.87
CA PRO A 75 13.93 -4.60 13.27
C PRO A 75 13.61 -4.97 14.72
N GLU A 76 13.28 -4.01 15.59
CA GLU A 76 13.02 -4.27 17.02
C GLU A 76 11.57 -4.64 17.34
N LYS A 77 10.62 -4.33 16.46
CA LYS A 77 9.18 -4.40 16.76
C LYS A 77 8.43 -5.40 15.90
N GLU A 78 9.13 -6.10 15.01
CA GLU A 78 8.52 -6.88 13.94
C GLU A 78 8.53 -8.36 14.28
N ASP A 79 7.37 -9.00 14.17
CA ASP A 79 7.18 -10.43 14.42
C ASP A 79 6.45 -11.09 13.24
N VAL A 80 6.86 -12.31 12.91
CA VAL A 80 6.19 -13.17 11.92
C VAL A 80 4.74 -13.40 12.32
N GLU A 81 4.43 -13.45 13.62
CA GLU A 81 3.06 -13.56 14.11
C GLU A 81 2.14 -12.44 13.55
N TYR A 82 2.62 -11.19 13.52
CA TYR A 82 1.83 -10.08 13.01
C TYR A 82 1.68 -10.12 11.49
N VAL A 83 2.72 -10.56 10.77
CA VAL A 83 2.66 -10.80 9.33
C VAL A 83 1.55 -11.79 8.98
N ASP A 84 1.53 -12.93 9.67
CA ASP A 84 0.55 -13.99 9.44
C ASP A 84 -0.88 -13.52 9.78
N SER A 85 -1.06 -12.84 10.91
CA SER A 85 -2.37 -12.32 11.31
C SER A 85 -2.90 -11.25 10.35
N ILE A 86 -2.05 -10.34 9.88
CA ILE A 86 -2.43 -9.32 8.89
C ILE A 86 -2.91 -9.99 7.59
N MET A 87 -2.17 -11.00 7.12
CA MET A 87 -2.53 -11.75 5.92
C MET A 87 -3.85 -12.50 6.08
N GLU A 88 -4.10 -13.07 7.26
CA GLU A 88 -5.37 -13.72 7.59
C GLU A 88 -6.53 -12.72 7.59
N ASP A 89 -6.38 -11.57 8.25
CA ASP A 89 -7.43 -10.55 8.34
C ASP A 89 -7.81 -9.97 6.97
N VAL A 90 -6.82 -9.70 6.10
CA VAL A 90 -7.08 -9.22 4.73
C VAL A 90 -7.87 -10.26 3.94
N LYS A 91 -7.50 -11.53 4.04
CA LYS A 91 -8.23 -12.64 3.39
C LYS A 91 -9.62 -12.83 3.99
N TRP A 92 -9.75 -12.71 5.30
CA TRP A 92 -11.02 -12.83 6.02
C TRP A 92 -12.02 -11.76 5.60
N LEU A 93 -11.54 -10.54 5.32
CA LEU A 93 -12.34 -9.45 4.74
C LEU A 93 -12.72 -9.70 3.26
N GLY A 94 -12.23 -10.77 2.64
CA GLY A 94 -12.59 -11.19 1.28
C GLY A 94 -11.68 -10.64 0.18
N PHE A 95 -10.58 -9.98 0.53
CA PHE A 95 -9.64 -9.41 -0.43
C PHE A 95 -8.45 -10.32 -0.72
N HIS A 96 -7.88 -10.16 -1.90
CA HIS A 96 -6.68 -10.86 -2.36
C HIS A 96 -5.68 -9.82 -2.89
N TRP A 97 -4.40 -9.97 -2.57
CA TRP A 97 -3.34 -9.14 -3.13
C TRP A 97 -2.74 -9.77 -4.38
N ASP A 98 -2.33 -8.93 -5.33
CA ASP A 98 -1.63 -9.35 -6.55
C ASP A 98 -0.13 -9.59 -6.31
N GLY A 99 0.43 -8.92 -5.30
CA GLY A 99 1.82 -9.09 -4.90
C GLY A 99 2.01 -8.87 -3.42
N LEU A 100 2.86 -9.72 -2.83
CA LEU A 100 3.30 -9.66 -1.45
C LEU A 100 4.73 -9.15 -1.43
N TYR A 101 5.00 -8.11 -0.65
CA TYR A 101 6.30 -7.46 -0.61
C TYR A 101 6.69 -7.10 0.82
N TYR A 102 7.99 -7.00 1.05
CA TYR A 102 8.60 -6.53 2.28
C TYR A 102 9.43 -5.29 1.95
N ALA A 103 9.33 -4.24 2.75
CA ALA A 103 10.13 -3.03 2.57
C ALA A 103 11.62 -3.32 2.76
N SER A 104 11.96 -4.25 3.66
CA SER A 104 13.32 -4.72 3.95
C SER A 104 14.01 -5.33 2.72
N ASP A 105 13.29 -6.02 1.84
CA ASP A 105 13.82 -6.55 0.56
C ASP A 105 14.38 -5.45 -0.35
N TYR A 106 13.99 -4.18 -0.12
CA TYR A 106 14.46 -3.03 -0.90
C TYR A 106 15.64 -2.29 -0.26
N PHE A 107 16.19 -2.72 0.87
CA PHE A 107 17.26 -1.98 1.57
C PHE A 107 18.49 -1.72 0.71
N ASP A 108 18.94 -2.69 -0.10
CA ASP A 108 20.06 -2.49 -1.02
C ASP A 108 19.76 -1.36 -2.03
N GLN A 109 18.53 -1.32 -2.55
CA GLN A 109 18.12 -0.30 -3.50
C GLN A 109 17.97 1.08 -2.83
N LEU A 110 17.42 1.12 -1.63
CA LEU A 110 17.27 2.35 -0.83
C LEU A 110 18.64 2.93 -0.46
N TYR A 111 19.57 2.08 -0.02
CA TYR A 111 20.95 2.46 0.25
C TYR A 111 21.64 3.01 -1.01
N ALA A 112 21.50 2.33 -2.15
CA ALA A 112 22.06 2.81 -3.42
C ALA A 112 21.48 4.19 -3.82
N TRP A 113 20.19 4.44 -3.55
CA TRP A 113 19.61 5.77 -3.77
C TRP A 113 20.11 6.81 -2.76
N ALA A 114 20.33 6.45 -1.51
CA ALA A 114 20.94 7.34 -0.52
C ALA A 114 22.33 7.80 -0.99
N ILE A 115 23.17 6.88 -1.49
CA ILE A 115 24.48 7.22 -2.07
C ILE A 115 24.33 8.15 -3.28
N LYS A 116 23.34 7.94 -4.15
CA LYS A 116 23.06 8.86 -5.27
C LYS A 116 22.66 10.25 -4.79
N LEU A 117 21.88 10.36 -3.71
CA LEU A 117 21.48 11.64 -3.13
C LEU A 117 22.68 12.37 -2.52
N ILE A 118 23.57 11.67 -1.81
CA ILE A 118 24.82 12.23 -1.27
C ILE A 118 25.70 12.76 -2.41
N ASN A 119 25.93 11.96 -3.45
CA ASN A 119 26.74 12.35 -4.60
C ASN A 119 26.14 13.53 -5.39
N ALA A 120 24.81 13.71 -5.34
CA ALA A 120 24.12 14.84 -5.95
C ALA A 120 24.07 16.10 -5.06
N GLY A 121 24.68 16.06 -3.86
CA GLY A 121 24.62 17.15 -2.89
C GLY A 121 23.20 17.38 -2.31
N LYS A 122 22.36 16.34 -2.32
CA LYS A 122 20.96 16.38 -1.85
C LYS A 122 20.74 15.66 -0.52
N ALA A 123 21.80 15.11 0.06
CA ALA A 123 21.81 14.49 1.39
C ALA A 123 23.18 14.71 2.04
N TYR A 124 23.22 14.76 3.37
CA TYR A 124 24.43 14.86 4.18
C TYR A 124 24.26 14.00 5.45
N VAL A 125 25.35 13.73 6.16
CA VAL A 125 25.32 13.08 7.48
C VAL A 125 25.23 14.15 8.54
N ASP A 126 24.24 14.04 9.42
CA ASP A 126 24.09 14.93 10.56
C ASP A 126 24.77 14.34 11.79
N ASP A 127 25.65 15.12 12.43
CA ASP A 127 26.40 14.72 13.62
C ASP A 127 25.80 15.33 14.90
N LEU A 128 24.70 16.10 14.79
CA LEU A 128 23.99 16.64 15.95
C LEU A 128 23.36 15.52 16.79
N SER A 129 23.28 15.75 18.11
CA SER A 129 22.47 14.88 18.96
C SER A 129 20.97 15.09 18.70
N ALA A 130 20.13 14.17 19.18
CA ALA A 130 18.67 14.30 18.99
C ALA A 130 18.06 15.55 19.65
N ASP A 131 18.76 16.14 20.64
CA ASP A 131 18.34 17.32 21.39
C ASP A 131 18.89 18.65 20.82
N GLU A 132 19.82 18.59 19.87
CA GLU A 132 20.49 19.75 19.23
C GLU A 132 19.93 20.04 17.84
#